data_AF-A0A1F3SKR0-F1
#
_entry.id   AF-A0A1F3SKR0-F1
#
_cell.length_a   1.000
_cell.length_b   1.000
_cell.length_c   1.000
_cell.angle_alpha   90.00
_cell.angle_beta   90.00
_cell.angle_gamma   90.00
#
_symmetry.space_group_name_H-M   'P 1'
#
loop_
_entity.id
_entity.type
_entity.pdbx_description
1 polymer ?
#
loop_
_entity_poly.entity_id
_entity_poly.type
_entity_poly.pdbx_seq_one_letter_code
_entity_poly.pdbx_strand_id
1 'polypeptide(L)'
;MNYNQMMVDLRVEYVSSLPQKILDIETHYIAKDRERLRDDFHKLKGTGKTYWVPEISELGEVFEKICLKETIPINQFIPSAINLLKQIYSYRKEDKAYDLSQVTEFLNAQRLIS
;
A
#
# COMPACT_ATOMS: atom_id res chain seq x y z
N MET A 1 -25.61 -3.39 -17.28
CA MET A 1 -24.30 -3.66 -16.65
C MET A 1 -24.55 -4.49 -15.40
N ASN A 2 -23.95 -5.67 -15.29
CA ASN A 2 -24.07 -6.51 -14.08
C ASN A 2 -23.11 -5.98 -13.01
N TYR A 3 -23.50 -6.01 -11.74
CA TYR A 3 -22.70 -5.63 -10.57
C TYR A 3 -21.26 -6.17 -10.61
N ASN A 4 -21.07 -7.42 -11.05
CA ASN A 4 -19.74 -8.01 -11.15
C ASN A 4 -18.82 -7.28 -12.14
N GLN A 5 -19.36 -6.83 -13.27
CA GLN A 5 -18.58 -6.06 -14.25
C GLN A 5 -18.22 -4.68 -13.69
N MET A 6 -19.16 -4.02 -13.00
CA MET A 6 -18.89 -2.75 -12.32
C MET A 6 -17.76 -2.87 -11.31
N MET A 7 -17.71 -3.95 -10.52
CA MET A 7 -16.62 -4.16 -9.56
C MET A 7 -15.27 -4.44 -10.23
N VAL A 8 -15.26 -5.08 -11.39
CA VAL A 8 -14.04 -5.24 -12.20
C VAL A 8 -13.55 -3.88 -12.68
N ASP A 9 -14.44 -3.06 -13.25
CA ASP A 9 -14.09 -1.76 -13.80
C ASP A 9 -13.56 -0.81 -12.70
N LEU A 10 -14.21 -0.79 -11.53
CA LEU A 10 -13.75 0.00 -10.36
C LEU A 10 -12.38 -0.44 -9.86
N ARG A 11 -12.10 -1.75 -9.86
CA ARG A 11 -10.79 -2.27 -9.48
C ARG A 11 -9.73 -1.87 -10.49
N VAL A 12 -10.03 -1.91 -11.79
CA VAL A 12 -9.12 -1.43 -12.84
C VAL A 12 -8.80 0.06 -12.64
N GLU A 13 -9.82 0.89 -12.43
CA GLU A 13 -9.66 2.32 -12.15
C GLU A 13 -8.79 2.56 -10.91
N TYR A 14 -9.05 1.80 -9.84
CA TYR A 14 -8.25 1.88 -8.63
C TYR A 14 -6.77 1.51 -8.88
N VAL A 15 -6.50 0.42 -9.59
CA VAL A 15 -5.14 0.01 -9.95
C VAL A 15 -4.45 1.09 -10.80
N SER A 16 -5.17 1.70 -11.74
CA SER A 16 -4.66 2.82 -12.54
C SER A 16 -4.35 4.08 -11.72
N SER A 17 -4.95 4.24 -10.54
CA SER A 17 -4.66 5.36 -9.62
C SER A 17 -3.41 5.15 -8.74
N LEU A 18 -2.89 3.91 -8.65
CA LEU A 18 -1.75 3.59 -7.78
C LEU A 18 -0.48 4.40 -8.06
N PRO A 19 -0.08 4.68 -9.31
CA PRO A 19 1.09 5.51 -9.58
C PRO A 19 1.04 6.89 -8.90
N GLN A 20 -0.12 7.55 -8.91
CA GLN A 20 -0.28 8.84 -8.25
C GLN A 20 -0.17 8.69 -6.73
N LYS A 21 -0.80 7.66 -6.15
CA LYS A 21 -0.70 7.40 -4.70
C LYS A 21 0.73 7.11 -4.26
N ILE A 22 1.50 6.39 -5.08
CA ILE A 22 2.92 6.14 -4.84
C ILE A 22 3.71 7.45 -4.84
N LEU A 23 3.44 8.34 -5.80
CA LEU A 23 4.07 9.66 -5.88
C LEU A 23 3.73 10.54 -4.67
N ASP A 24 2.49 10.51 -4.21
CA ASP A 24 2.04 11.26 -3.03
C ASP A 24 2.81 10.77 -1.77
N ILE A 25 2.93 9.44 -1.59
CA ILE A 25 3.70 8.83 -0.50
C ILE A 25 5.18 9.19 -0.59
N GLU A 26 5.79 9.14 -1.78
CA GLU A 26 7.17 9.57 -2.01
C GLU A 26 7.37 11.04 -1.63
N THR A 27 6.41 11.89 -1.98
CA THR A 27 6.44 13.33 -1.66
C THR A 27 6.37 13.55 -0.15
N HIS A 28 5.43 12.92 0.54
CA HIS A 28 5.31 13.03 2.00
C HIS A 28 6.50 12.41 2.73
N TYR A 29 7.10 11.35 2.17
CA TYR A 29 8.34 10.76 2.67
C TYR A 29 9.52 11.73 2.60
N ILE A 30 9.73 12.38 1.45
CA ILE A 30 10.79 13.38 1.27
C ILE A 30 10.58 14.57 2.22
N ALA A 31 9.32 14.99 2.40
CA ALA A 31 8.95 16.04 3.35
C ALA A 31 9.10 15.64 4.82
N LYS A 32 9.35 14.36 5.12
CA LYS A 32 9.37 13.78 6.47
C LYS A 32 8.05 13.98 7.22
N ASP A 33 6.95 14.06 6.48
CA ASP A 33 5.62 14.28 7.03
C ASP A 33 4.98 12.94 7.44
N ARG A 34 5.28 12.52 8.67
CA ARG A 34 4.81 11.25 9.24
C ARG A 34 3.29 11.16 9.33
N GLU A 35 2.62 12.28 9.58
CA GLU A 35 1.17 12.32 9.69
C GLU A 35 0.53 12.09 8.33
N ARG A 36 1.02 12.76 7.28
CA ARG A 36 0.54 12.53 5.92
C ARG A 36 0.81 11.11 5.43
N LEU A 37 1.99 10.56 5.74
CA LEU A 37 2.30 9.16 5.44
C LEU A 37 1.30 8.21 6.09
N ARG A 38 0.99 8.40 7.38
CA ARG A 38 -0.04 7.61 8.09
C ARG A 38 -1.37 7.68 7.34
N ASP A 39 -1.81 8.88 6.97
CA ASP A 39 -3.09 9.09 6.31
C ASP A 39 -3.14 8.42 4.92
N ASP A 40 -2.03 8.43 4.17
CA ASP A 40 -1.94 7.74 2.89
C ASP A 40 -2.05 6.22 3.04
N PHE A 41 -1.32 5.63 3.99
CA PHE A 41 -1.41 4.19 4.27
C PHE A 41 -2.79 3.79 4.82
N HIS A 42 -3.43 4.64 5.62
CA HIS A 42 -4.80 4.44 6.08
C HIS A 42 -5.79 4.40 4.90
N LYS A 43 -5.65 5.33 3.95
CA LYS A 43 -6.48 5.34 2.73
C LYS A 43 -6.23 4.10 1.89
N LEU A 44 -4.96 3.72 1.67
CA LEU A 44 -4.62 2.49 0.95
C LEU A 44 -5.24 1.25 1.59
N LYS A 45 -5.19 1.15 2.92
CA LYS A 45 -5.85 0.07 3.67
C LYS A 45 -7.34 -0.01 3.34
N GLY A 46 -8.04 1.12 3.42
CA GLY A 46 -9.47 1.20 3.11
C GLY A 46 -9.79 0.86 1.66
N THR A 47 -9.09 1.48 0.71
CA THR A 47 -9.35 1.29 -0.73
C THR A 47 -8.97 -0.10 -1.21
N GLY A 48 -7.92 -0.71 -0.66
CA GLY A 48 -7.56 -2.11 -0.94
C GLY A 48 -8.69 -3.09 -0.60
N LYS A 49 -9.38 -2.89 0.54
CA LYS A 49 -10.56 -3.69 0.90
C LYS A 49 -11.73 -3.44 -0.03
N THR A 50 -12.06 -2.18 -0.29
CA THR A 50 -13.20 -1.78 -1.15
C THR A 50 -13.08 -2.35 -2.56
N TYR A 51 -11.89 -2.32 -3.14
CA TYR A 51 -11.66 -2.70 -4.55
C TYR A 51 -11.08 -4.11 -4.71
N TRP A 52 -11.14 -4.94 -3.67
CA TRP A 52 -10.69 -6.35 -3.70
C TRP A 52 -9.22 -6.53 -4.12
N VAL A 53 -8.35 -5.70 -3.56
CA VAL A 53 -6.88 -5.79 -3.70
C VAL A 53 -6.26 -6.02 -2.31
N PRO A 54 -6.33 -7.27 -1.79
CA PRO A 54 -5.98 -7.59 -0.41
C PRO A 54 -4.54 -7.22 -0.04
N GLU A 55 -3.59 -7.41 -0.95
CA GLU A 55 -2.18 -7.08 -0.71
C GLU A 55 -1.96 -5.58 -0.45
N ILE A 56 -2.79 -4.69 -1.04
CA ILE A 56 -2.72 -3.26 -0.73
C ILE A 56 -3.33 -2.95 0.64
N SER A 57 -4.40 -3.69 1.00
CA SER A 57 -4.97 -3.57 2.34
C SER A 57 -3.95 -3.97 3.42
N GLU A 58 -3.28 -5.10 3.21
CA GLU A 58 -2.27 -5.64 4.12
C GLU A 58 -1.07 -4.71 4.25
N LEU A 59 -0.54 -4.22 3.12
CA LEU A 59 0.53 -3.22 3.11
C LEU A 59 0.10 -1.95 3.84
N GLY A 60 -1.06 -1.39 3.50
CA GLY A 60 -1.59 -0.19 4.14
C GLY A 60 -1.69 -0.34 5.66
N GLU A 61 -2.18 -1.46 6.15
CA GLU A 61 -2.29 -1.72 7.59
C GLU A 61 -0.93 -1.77 8.30
N VAL A 62 0.06 -2.46 7.71
CA VAL A 62 1.39 -2.57 8.33
C VAL A 62 2.06 -1.21 8.43
N PHE A 63 2.07 -0.46 7.33
CA PHE A 63 2.80 0.80 7.27
C PHE A 63 2.06 1.96 7.96
N GLU A 64 0.73 1.92 8.05
CA GLU A 64 -0.04 2.81 8.94
C GLU A 64 0.39 2.64 10.40
N LYS A 65 0.50 1.39 10.87
CA LYS A 65 0.94 1.09 12.24
C LYS A 65 2.40 1.50 12.49
N ILE A 66 3.28 1.34 11.50
CA ILE A 66 4.65 1.87 11.57
C ILE A 66 4.65 3.40 11.71
N CYS A 67 3.79 4.10 10.96
CA CYS A 67 3.68 5.55 11.08
C CYS A 67 3.10 5.98 12.44
N LEU A 68 2.26 5.17 13.09
CA LEU A 68 1.75 5.45 14.44
C LEU A 68 2.78 5.25 15.56
N LYS A 69 3.72 4.31 15.43
CA LYS A 69 4.72 4.01 16.47
C LYS A 69 5.94 4.92 16.37
N GLU A 70 5.97 6.04 17.10
CA GLU A 70 7.06 7.03 17.05
C GLU A 70 8.49 6.45 17.16
N THR A 71 8.64 5.38 17.95
CA THR A 71 9.91 4.67 18.18
C THR A 71 10.46 3.93 16.95
N ILE A 72 9.64 3.67 15.93
CA ILE A 72 10.07 3.02 14.70
C ILE A 72 10.61 4.09 13.73
N PRO A 73 11.85 3.94 13.23
CA PRO A 73 12.43 4.87 12.27
C PRO A 73 11.81 4.67 10.87
N ILE A 74 10.83 5.50 10.51
CA ILE A 74 10.12 5.39 9.22
C ILE A 74 11.06 5.43 8.01
N ASN A 75 12.20 6.12 8.11
CA ASN A 75 13.20 6.20 7.03
C ASN A 75 13.80 4.85 6.62
N GLN A 76 13.74 3.85 7.50
CA GLN A 76 14.20 2.50 7.20
C GLN A 76 13.15 1.67 6.44
N PHE A 77 11.86 2.01 6.56
CA PHE A 77 10.75 1.14 6.13
C PHE A 77 9.91 1.75 5.01
N ILE A 78 9.73 3.07 4.95
CA ILE A 78 8.92 3.68 3.89
C ILE A 78 9.49 3.45 2.48
N PRO A 79 10.81 3.48 2.24
CA PRO A 79 11.35 3.12 0.93
C PRO A 79 10.98 1.70 0.47
N SER A 80 10.92 0.72 1.39
CA SER A 80 10.49 -0.63 1.03
C SER A 80 8.99 -0.68 0.74
N ALA A 81 8.15 0.04 1.50
CA ALA A 81 6.72 0.18 1.20
C ALA A 81 6.46 0.69 -0.22
N ILE A 82 7.18 1.74 -0.62
CA ILE A 82 7.11 2.34 -1.96
C ILE A 82 7.49 1.31 -3.02
N ASN A 83 8.58 0.56 -2.82
CA ASN A 83 8.99 -0.49 -3.75
C ASN A 83 7.94 -1.60 -3.86
N LEU A 84 7.38 -2.06 -2.73
CA LEU A 84 6.33 -3.08 -2.71
C LEU A 84 5.08 -2.60 -3.45
N LEU A 85 4.66 -1.35 -3.27
CA LEU A 85 3.53 -0.78 -4.03
C LEU A 85 3.80 -0.77 -5.54
N LYS A 86 5.04 -0.48 -5.96
CA LYS A 86 5.44 -0.57 -7.38
C LYS A 86 5.37 -2.01 -7.90
N GLN A 87 5.80 -3.00 -7.11
CA GLN A 87 5.70 -4.42 -7.47
C GLN A 87 4.23 -4.86 -7.58
N ILE A 88 3.40 -4.52 -6.59
CA ILE A 88 1.96 -4.80 -6.59
C ILE A 88 1.31 -4.18 -7.83
N TYR A 89 1.61 -2.92 -8.15
CA TYR A 89 1.10 -2.27 -9.35
C TYR A 89 1.51 -3.03 -10.62
N SER A 90 2.78 -3.42 -10.74
CA SER A 90 3.27 -4.19 -11.90
C SER A 90 2.52 -5.52 -12.07
N TYR A 91 2.30 -6.25 -10.98
CA TYR A 91 1.56 -7.52 -11.01
C TYR A 91 0.09 -7.30 -11.36
N ARG A 92 -0.54 -6.27 -10.79
CA ARG A 92 -1.96 -5.98 -11.04
C ARG A 92 -2.24 -5.46 -12.44
N LYS A 93 -1.25 -4.85 -13.12
CA LYS A 93 -1.36 -4.56 -14.56
C LYS A 93 -1.52 -5.82 -15.42
N GLU A 94 -1.02 -6.96 -14.93
CA GLU A 94 -1.16 -8.28 -15.58
C GLU A 94 -2.31 -9.10 -14.98
N ASP A 95 -3.18 -8.48 -14.17
CA ASP A 95 -4.24 -9.13 -13.39
C ASP A 95 -3.73 -10.26 -12.45
N LYS A 96 -2.48 -10.15 -12.00
CA LYS A 96 -1.86 -11.06 -11.03
C LYS A 96 -1.89 -10.45 -9.64
N ALA A 97 -2.12 -11.29 -8.63
CA ALA A 97 -1.93 -10.89 -7.24
C ALA A 97 -0.45 -10.98 -6.87
N TYR A 98 0.03 -10.02 -6.08
CA TYR A 98 1.37 -10.06 -5.52
C TYR A 98 1.32 -10.63 -4.10
N ASP A 99 2.02 -11.74 -3.87
CA ASP A 99 2.01 -12.44 -2.58
C ASP A 99 3.02 -11.83 -1.61
N LEU A 100 2.53 -10.99 -0.69
CA LEU A 100 3.34 -10.37 0.35
C LEU A 100 3.86 -11.35 1.40
N SER A 101 3.25 -12.54 1.55
CA SER A 101 3.63 -13.52 2.58
C SER A 101 5.03 -14.10 2.36
N GLN A 102 5.57 -13.96 1.15
CA GLN A 102 6.90 -14.45 0.77
C GLN A 102 7.96 -13.33 0.74
N VAL A 103 7.59 -12.10 1.10
CA VAL A 103 8.46 -10.94 0.91
C VAL A 103 9.13 -10.56 2.22
N THR A 104 10.44 -10.79 2.30
CA THR A 104 11.25 -10.61 3.52
C THR A 104 11.11 -9.21 4.12
N GLU A 105 11.13 -8.16 3.29
CA GLU A 105 11.01 -6.77 3.71
C GLU A 105 9.66 -6.49 4.38
N PHE A 106 8.59 -7.06 3.83
CA PHE A 106 7.24 -6.94 4.39
C PHE A 106 7.11 -7.70 5.71
N LEU A 107 7.60 -8.94 5.76
CA LEU A 107 7.59 -9.75 6.99
C LEU A 107 8.38 -9.08 8.13
N ASN A 108 9.52 -8.44 7.80
CA ASN A 108 10.30 -7.69 8.76
C ASN A 108 9.53 -6.46 9.28
N ALA A 109 8.85 -5.72 8.41
CA ALA A 109 7.99 -4.59 8.80
C ALA A 109 6.83 -5.06 9.70
N GLN A 110 6.21 -6.19 9.37
CA GLN A 110 5.12 -6.78 10.14
C GLN A 110 5.55 -7.20 11.55
N ARG A 111 6.74 -7.78 11.72
CA ARG A 111 7.27 -8.18 13.04
C ARG A 111 7.47 -7.01 14.02
N LEU A 112 7.63 -5.78 13.52
CA LEU A 112 7.81 -4.59 14.37
C LEU A 112 6.50 -4.06 14.95
N ILE A 113 5.38 -4.40 14.31
CA ILE A 113 4.06 -3.91 14.72
C ILE A 113 3.31 -4.91 15.60
N SER A 114 3.66 -6.21 15.52
CA SER A 114 3.24 -7.26 16.47
C SER A 114 3.69 -6.96 17.90
#